data_AF-A0A8T6SKE3-F1
#
_entry.id   AF-A0A8T6SKE3-F1
#
_cell.length_a   1.000
_cell.length_b   1.000
_cell.length_c   1.000
_cell.angle_alpha   90.00
_cell.angle_beta   90.00
_cell.angle_gamma   90.00
#
_symmetry.space_group_name_H-M   'P 1'
#
loop_
_entity.id
_entity.type
_entity.pdbx_description
1 polymer ?
#
loop_
_entity_poly.entity_id
_entity_poly.type
_entity_poly.pdbx_seq_one_letter_code
_entity_poly.pdbx_strand_id
1 'polypeptide(L)'
;MVKISKNESKLRFKAFGLVCFIIVASILSGIVIKHERGEKYPHIANSMGMGSQGSLSSEKVFTQSGSQDEPWGIERINAIEAAGTVDESSIDIAVLDSGVDEDHEDLLIDPSKGDWMYDELTDEDGSAPDGDGHGTHCAGIIRALDNSVGVIGVTPNVDLYCIKVLDDNGDGTTYDLAAGINQAILGPNGEKGDDDDPEIISMSLEDYPDNPDIKNAIDSAYDQGIVLVAAAGNDDNYVTYPGAYSDVIAVAATCYNESVADYSNPGQVEVAAPGHWIYSTYKQNDYRSKIGTSAACPHVAGTIAIIMAEAKEAGKLESLEIGTYYHTGHDTIRGVLHNMCVDIEADGRDDDSGYGRIDAFADWDQDGLSYTEEIFTYETDPYDSDTDNDGLSDEEELNTYGTDPNDWDTDGDGMGDGWEVDEGFDPLDPADGDDDPDNDGLTNAEEYTHGTDPYDSDTDNDGISDGYEVNHGWDPTDPYDPRSPY
;
A
#
# COMPACT_ATOMS: atom_id res chain seq x y z
N MET A 1 20.50 15.13 78.39
CA MET A 1 19.58 14.09 78.90
C MET A 1 18.67 13.67 77.75
N VAL A 2 18.67 12.35 77.43
CA VAL A 2 17.64 11.58 76.69
C VAL A 2 17.26 12.12 75.29
N LYS A 3 17.69 11.61 74.12
CA LYS A 3 18.00 10.26 73.55
C LYS A 3 16.79 9.32 73.43
N ILE A 4 16.63 8.76 72.21
CA ILE A 4 15.95 7.53 71.74
C ILE A 4 14.81 7.84 70.73
N SER A 5 14.70 7.24 69.54
CA SER A 5 15.61 6.44 68.69
C SER A 5 15.09 6.36 67.25
N LYS A 6 16.06 6.22 66.32
CA LYS A 6 16.07 5.56 65.00
C LYS A 6 14.82 4.78 64.55
N ASN A 7 14.44 4.93 63.28
CA ASN A 7 14.83 3.94 62.26
C ASN A 7 14.84 4.52 60.84
N GLU A 8 15.87 4.18 60.09
CA GLU A 8 16.06 4.47 58.67
C GLU A 8 15.42 3.35 57.82
N SER A 9 14.88 3.72 56.67
CA SER A 9 14.84 2.82 55.51
C SER A 9 15.06 3.66 54.24
N LYS A 10 16.13 3.30 53.54
CA LYS A 10 16.64 3.87 52.30
C LYS A 10 15.69 3.58 51.15
N LEU A 11 15.48 4.53 50.26
CA LEU A 11 15.45 4.25 48.82
C LEU A 11 16.02 5.44 48.07
N ARG A 12 17.06 5.17 47.28
CA ARG A 12 17.70 6.07 46.33
C ARG A 12 16.97 5.87 44.99
N PHE A 13 16.48 6.92 44.36
CA PHE A 13 16.45 7.00 42.89
C PHE A 13 16.80 8.44 42.48
N LYS A 14 17.77 8.55 41.58
CA LYS A 14 18.29 9.79 41.03
C LYS A 14 17.37 10.26 39.90
N ALA A 15 17.26 11.58 39.85
CA ALA A 15 16.58 12.43 38.89
C ALA A 15 16.68 12.02 37.40
N PHE A 16 15.53 12.07 36.73
CA PHE A 16 15.39 12.56 35.35
C PHE A 16 14.35 13.70 35.40
N GLY A 17 14.72 14.89 34.93
CA GLY A 17 13.83 16.04 34.75
C GLY A 17 13.05 15.88 33.44
N LEU A 18 11.73 16.11 33.46
CA LEU A 18 11.06 17.38 33.10
C LEU A 18 11.25 17.67 31.60
N VAL A 19 10.21 17.56 30.76
CA VAL A 19 9.22 18.62 30.51
C VAL A 19 7.85 18.03 30.12
N CYS A 20 6.78 18.49 30.78
CA CYS A 20 5.41 18.38 30.31
C CYS A 20 4.60 19.58 30.86
N PHE A 21 3.59 20.01 30.10
CA PHE A 21 2.58 21.07 30.33
C PHE A 21 2.99 22.53 30.14
N ILE A 22 2.41 23.19 29.12
CA ILE A 22 1.47 24.33 29.29
C ILE A 22 0.41 24.31 28.16
N ILE A 23 -0.87 24.19 28.53
CA ILE A 23 -2.04 24.65 27.78
C ILE A 23 -2.68 25.79 28.59
N VAL A 24 -3.21 26.83 27.92
CA VAL A 24 -4.57 27.43 28.11
C VAL A 24 -4.71 28.84 27.48
N ALA A 25 -5.78 28.97 26.66
CA ALA A 25 -6.71 30.10 26.46
C ALA A 25 -6.59 31.14 25.31
N SER A 26 -7.55 31.00 24.38
CA SER A 26 -8.58 31.99 23.95
C SER A 26 -8.29 32.98 22.82
N ILE A 27 -9.20 33.06 21.83
CA ILE A 27 -10.12 34.19 21.59
C ILE A 27 -11.22 33.80 20.58
N LEU A 28 -12.48 34.09 20.97
CA LEU A 28 -13.68 34.18 20.14
C LEU A 28 -13.64 35.43 19.26
N SER A 29 -13.93 35.29 17.97
CA SER A 29 -14.62 36.32 17.20
C SER A 29 -15.29 35.69 15.98
N GLY A 30 -16.62 35.67 16.00
CA GLY A 30 -17.44 35.19 14.90
C GLY A 30 -17.39 36.12 13.70
N ILE A 31 -17.47 35.52 12.51
CA ILE A 31 -17.85 36.19 11.27
C ILE A 31 -18.88 35.28 10.60
N VAL A 32 -20.11 35.76 10.49
CA VAL A 32 -21.18 35.18 9.67
C VAL A 32 -21.12 35.90 8.33
N ILE A 33 -20.86 35.18 7.23
CA ILE A 33 -21.10 35.69 5.88
C ILE A 33 -22.28 34.93 5.28
N LYS A 34 -23.38 35.65 5.04
CA LYS A 34 -24.52 35.19 4.25
C LYS A 34 -24.15 35.26 2.77
N HIS A 35 -24.38 34.19 2.01
CA HIS A 35 -24.44 34.27 0.55
C HIS A 35 -25.91 34.21 0.09
N GLU A 36 -26.39 35.29 -0.53
CA GLU A 36 -27.69 35.34 -1.20
C GLU A 36 -27.58 34.73 -2.62
N ARG A 37 -28.46 33.77 -2.92
CA ARG A 37 -28.65 33.19 -4.26
C ARG A 37 -29.33 34.18 -5.20
N GLY A 38 -28.78 34.33 -6.41
CA GLY A 38 -29.41 35.00 -7.55
C GLY A 38 -29.38 34.11 -8.79
N GLU A 39 -30.53 33.97 -9.44
CA GLU A 39 -30.87 33.04 -10.53
C GLU A 39 -30.44 33.46 -11.98
N LYS A 40 -30.00 32.46 -12.77
CA LYS A 40 -30.38 32.07 -14.18
C LYS A 40 -29.74 32.66 -15.48
N TYR A 41 -29.02 31.74 -16.19
CA TYR A 41 -28.95 31.33 -17.65
C TYR A 41 -28.64 32.34 -18.79
N PRO A 42 -28.15 31.94 -20.02
CA PRO A 42 -27.84 30.61 -20.60
C PRO A 42 -26.53 30.45 -21.47
N HIS A 43 -26.24 29.19 -21.84
CA HIS A 43 -25.33 28.65 -22.90
C HIS A 43 -23.81 28.90 -22.77
N ILE A 44 -23.07 27.86 -22.40
CA ILE A 44 -21.60 27.87 -22.24
C ILE A 44 -21.05 26.56 -22.84
N ALA A 45 -19.91 26.62 -23.52
CA ALA A 45 -19.04 25.45 -23.70
C ALA A 45 -18.58 25.03 -22.29
N ASN A 46 -18.62 23.73 -21.98
CA ASN A 46 -18.26 23.24 -20.66
C ASN A 46 -16.74 23.35 -20.51
N SER A 47 -16.29 24.13 -19.54
CA SER A 47 -14.90 24.15 -19.06
C SER A 47 -14.76 23.05 -18.01
N MET A 48 -13.85 22.09 -18.22
CA MET A 48 -13.32 21.31 -17.11
C MET A 48 -12.44 22.23 -16.29
N GLY A 49 -12.42 22.04 -14.97
CA GLY A 49 -11.58 22.84 -14.09
C GLY A 49 -11.43 22.15 -12.76
N MET A 50 -10.41 22.55 -12.03
CA MET A 50 -10.14 22.05 -10.69
C MET A 50 -11.15 22.66 -9.71
N GLY A 51 -11.87 21.86 -8.93
CA GLY A 51 -12.71 22.32 -7.82
C GLY A 51 -12.04 23.42 -6.98
N SER A 52 -12.81 24.46 -6.63
CA SER A 52 -12.28 25.77 -6.23
C SER A 52 -11.24 25.72 -5.09
N GLN A 53 -10.00 26.12 -5.37
CA GLN A 53 -8.92 26.15 -4.38
C GLN A 53 -9.01 27.38 -3.45
N GLY A 54 -9.17 27.12 -2.15
CA GLY A 54 -8.83 28.08 -1.11
C GLY A 54 -7.33 28.15 -0.91
N SER A 55 -6.65 29.10 -1.57
CA SER A 55 -5.27 29.44 -1.23
C SER A 55 -5.21 30.06 0.17
N LEU A 56 -4.71 29.30 1.15
CA LEU A 56 -4.23 29.85 2.42
C LEU A 56 -2.71 29.74 2.44
N SER A 57 -2.04 30.85 2.13
CA SER A 57 -0.60 30.99 2.34
C SER A 57 -0.32 31.04 3.84
N SER A 58 0.04 29.91 4.45
CA SER A 58 0.85 29.93 5.66
C SER A 58 2.30 29.63 5.27
N GLU A 59 3.12 30.66 5.15
CA GLU A 59 4.57 30.51 5.09
C GLU A 59 5.07 29.86 6.39
N LYS A 60 5.20 28.54 6.38
CA LYS A 60 6.19 27.88 7.22
C LYS A 60 7.45 27.77 6.38
N VAL A 61 8.36 28.74 6.56
CA VAL A 61 9.73 28.61 6.06
C VAL A 61 10.38 27.48 6.86
N PHE A 62 10.33 26.27 6.31
CA PHE A 62 11.20 25.18 6.77
C PHE A 62 12.60 25.49 6.23
N THR A 63 13.53 25.75 7.14
CA THR A 63 14.94 25.78 6.79
C THR A 63 15.36 24.34 6.46
N GLN A 64 15.59 24.06 5.17
CA GLN A 64 16.07 22.78 4.64
C GLN A 64 17.25 22.27 5.50
N SER A 65 16.96 21.22 6.27
CA SER A 65 17.95 20.29 6.81
C SER A 65 18.20 19.27 5.70
N GLY A 66 19.45 18.93 5.40
CA GLY A 66 19.82 18.11 4.23
C GLY A 66 19.46 16.62 4.34
N SER A 67 18.18 16.32 4.48
CA SER A 67 17.56 15.01 4.30
C SER A 67 16.31 15.22 3.47
N GLN A 68 16.05 14.33 2.52
CA GLN A 68 14.79 14.25 1.80
C GLN A 68 13.63 14.08 2.80
N ASP A 69 12.51 14.73 2.55
CA ASP A 69 11.32 14.65 3.40
C ASP A 69 10.41 13.51 2.90
N GLU A 70 9.95 12.64 3.79
CA GLU A 70 8.86 11.71 3.50
C GLU A 70 7.52 12.40 3.80
N PRO A 71 6.69 12.75 2.80
CA PRO A 71 5.40 13.37 3.04
C PRO A 71 4.49 12.43 3.83
N TRP A 72 3.66 12.99 4.72
CA TRP A 72 2.80 12.17 5.59
C TRP A 72 1.89 11.19 4.83
N GLY A 73 1.51 11.52 3.59
CA GLY A 73 0.68 10.65 2.77
C GLY A 73 1.42 9.39 2.33
N ILE A 74 2.72 9.51 2.04
CA ILE A 74 3.61 8.40 1.70
C ILE A 74 3.82 7.51 2.92
N GLU A 75 4.15 8.11 4.08
CA GLU A 75 4.26 7.40 5.36
C GLU A 75 2.96 6.69 5.74
N ARG A 76 1.80 7.34 5.55
CA ARG A 76 0.52 6.80 6.02
C ARG A 76 0.08 5.54 5.28
N ILE A 77 0.55 5.34 4.05
CA ILE A 77 0.24 4.17 3.24
C ILE A 77 1.42 3.20 3.19
N ASN A 78 2.43 3.36 4.04
CA ASN A 78 3.62 2.50 4.08
C ASN A 78 4.32 2.33 2.70
N ALA A 79 4.29 3.38 1.88
CA ALA A 79 4.77 3.28 0.49
C ALA A 79 6.27 2.97 0.37
N ILE A 80 7.11 3.49 1.29
CA ILE A 80 8.56 3.28 1.21
C ILE A 80 8.96 1.85 1.56
N GLU A 81 8.19 1.21 2.45
CA GLU A 81 8.38 -0.20 2.79
C GLU A 81 8.03 -1.08 1.58
N ALA A 82 6.86 -0.83 0.97
CA ALA A 82 6.40 -1.54 -0.22
C ALA A 82 7.23 -1.28 -1.48
N ALA A 83 7.72 -0.06 -1.73
CA ALA A 83 8.66 0.18 -2.83
C ALA A 83 10.04 -0.44 -2.57
N GLY A 84 10.34 -0.85 -1.33
CA GLY A 84 11.58 -1.49 -0.96
C GLY A 84 11.64 -2.99 -1.29
N THR A 85 10.49 -3.63 -1.54
CA THR A 85 10.37 -5.07 -1.83
C THR A 85 10.46 -5.40 -3.32
N VAL A 86 10.32 -4.41 -4.21
CA VAL A 86 10.15 -4.64 -5.65
C VAL A 86 10.88 -3.60 -6.51
N ASP A 87 11.30 -3.97 -7.72
CA ASP A 87 11.74 -3.02 -8.75
C ASP A 87 10.56 -2.56 -9.63
N GLU A 88 10.07 -1.36 -9.36
CA GLU A 88 8.93 -0.76 -10.04
C GLU A 88 9.27 -0.08 -11.38
N SER A 89 10.55 -0.08 -11.80
CA SER A 89 11.00 0.53 -13.07
C SER A 89 10.51 -0.17 -14.34
N SER A 90 9.76 -1.26 -14.18
CA SER A 90 9.15 -1.99 -15.28
C SER A 90 7.68 -1.63 -15.51
N ILE A 91 7.15 -0.67 -14.76
CA ILE A 91 5.78 -0.19 -14.84
C ILE A 91 5.78 1.26 -15.32
N ASP A 92 4.82 1.58 -16.17
CA ASP A 92 4.62 2.90 -16.75
C ASP A 92 3.32 3.52 -16.23
N ILE A 93 3.39 4.76 -15.72
CA ILE A 93 2.20 5.52 -15.28
C ILE A 93 2.03 6.78 -16.11
N ALA A 94 0.89 6.86 -16.81
CA ALA A 94 0.46 8.07 -17.48
C ALA A 94 -0.28 9.04 -16.54
N VAL A 95 0.23 10.26 -16.44
CA VAL A 95 -0.34 11.35 -15.64
C VAL A 95 -0.99 12.36 -16.59
N LEU A 96 -2.31 12.34 -16.66
CA LEU A 96 -3.09 13.26 -17.49
C LEU A 96 -3.48 14.49 -16.66
N ASP A 97 -2.75 15.60 -16.83
CA ASP A 97 -2.89 16.79 -15.99
C ASP A 97 -2.43 18.08 -16.70
N SER A 98 -1.93 19.09 -15.98
CA SER A 98 -1.49 20.38 -16.50
C SER A 98 -0.09 20.38 -17.12
N GLY A 99 0.53 19.20 -17.28
CA GLY A 99 1.92 19.01 -17.69
C GLY A 99 2.84 18.76 -16.50
N VAL A 100 4.16 18.84 -16.74
CA VAL A 100 5.19 18.62 -15.73
C VAL A 100 6.30 19.67 -15.83
N ASP A 101 6.93 19.98 -14.70
CA ASP A 101 8.21 20.68 -14.64
C ASP A 101 9.34 19.69 -14.95
N GLU A 102 9.61 19.49 -16.23
CA GLU A 102 10.49 18.42 -16.74
C GLU A 102 11.91 18.42 -16.13
N ASP A 103 12.44 19.60 -15.80
CA ASP A 103 13.77 19.77 -15.21
C ASP A 103 13.75 20.00 -13.68
N HIS A 104 12.63 19.65 -13.02
CA HIS A 104 12.55 19.63 -11.57
C HIS A 104 13.59 18.67 -10.98
N GLU A 105 14.41 19.14 -10.04
CA GLU A 105 15.58 18.44 -9.49
C GLU A 105 15.25 17.08 -8.86
N ASP A 106 13.98 16.92 -8.49
CA ASP A 106 13.40 15.77 -7.79
C ASP A 106 12.47 14.91 -8.67
N LEU A 107 12.29 15.24 -9.95
CA LEU A 107 11.53 14.44 -10.92
C LEU A 107 12.41 13.99 -12.10
N LEU A 108 13.14 14.95 -12.69
CA LEU A 108 14.06 14.78 -13.82
C LEU A 108 13.48 13.89 -14.93
N ILE A 109 12.45 14.37 -15.62
CA ILE A 109 11.78 13.62 -16.69
C ILE A 109 12.77 13.39 -17.84
N ASP A 110 13.09 12.13 -18.14
CA ASP A 110 14.16 11.75 -19.07
C ASP A 110 13.70 10.64 -20.05
N PRO A 111 13.30 11.02 -21.28
CA PRO A 111 12.85 10.03 -22.26
C PRO A 111 13.88 9.01 -22.71
N SER A 112 15.15 9.16 -22.31
CA SER A 112 16.15 8.11 -22.53
C SER A 112 16.13 6.99 -21.49
N LYS A 113 15.31 7.13 -20.45
CA LYS A 113 15.15 6.18 -19.35
C LYS A 113 13.80 5.48 -19.32
N GLY A 114 12.85 5.88 -20.15
CA GLY A 114 11.51 5.30 -20.25
C GLY A 114 10.43 6.37 -20.22
N ASP A 115 10.67 7.48 -19.52
CA ASP A 115 9.74 8.62 -19.46
C ASP A 115 9.22 9.15 -20.79
N TRP A 116 8.06 9.79 -20.73
CA TRP A 116 7.48 10.44 -21.90
C TRP A 116 6.71 11.70 -21.55
N MET A 117 6.63 12.61 -22.51
CA MET A 117 5.93 13.89 -22.38
C MET A 117 5.19 14.18 -23.66
N TYR A 118 3.92 14.56 -23.53
CA TYR A 118 3.09 14.96 -24.66
C TYR A 118 2.15 16.09 -24.29
N ASP A 119 2.04 17.12 -25.12
CA ASP A 119 1.10 18.22 -24.96
C ASP A 119 -0.04 18.12 -25.97
N GLU A 120 -1.20 17.64 -25.51
CA GLU A 120 -2.41 17.48 -26.32
C GLU A 120 -2.97 18.83 -26.79
N LEU A 121 -2.74 19.91 -26.03
CA LEU A 121 -3.27 21.23 -26.39
C LEU A 121 -2.56 21.82 -27.61
N THR A 122 -1.32 21.40 -27.85
CA THR A 122 -0.49 21.87 -28.96
C THR A 122 -0.10 20.80 -29.97
N ASP A 123 -0.45 19.53 -29.72
CA ASP A 123 -0.03 18.36 -30.50
C ASP A 123 1.51 18.27 -30.57
N GLU A 124 2.17 18.50 -29.44
CA GLU A 124 3.63 18.49 -29.30
C GLU A 124 4.12 17.26 -28.54
N ASP A 125 4.92 16.43 -29.21
CA ASP A 125 5.57 15.26 -28.65
C ASP A 125 6.97 15.61 -28.11
N GLY A 126 7.28 15.10 -26.91
CA GLY A 126 8.54 15.31 -26.19
C GLY A 126 8.58 16.57 -25.33
N SER A 127 7.46 17.26 -25.12
CA SER A 127 7.36 18.40 -24.20
C SER A 127 5.94 18.55 -23.67
N ALA A 128 5.80 18.82 -22.37
CA ALA A 128 4.50 19.01 -21.70
C ALA A 128 4.63 20.04 -20.56
N PRO A 129 4.95 21.31 -20.82
CA PRO A 129 5.33 22.26 -19.78
C PRO A 129 4.19 22.58 -18.81
N ASP A 130 4.48 22.55 -17.52
CA ASP A 130 3.49 22.85 -16.47
C ASP A 130 3.36 24.36 -16.16
N GLY A 131 2.33 24.98 -16.73
CA GLY A 131 1.99 26.37 -16.46
C GLY A 131 1.25 26.59 -15.13
N ASP A 132 0.55 25.59 -14.59
CA ASP A 132 -0.24 25.68 -13.35
C ASP A 132 0.58 25.25 -12.12
N GLY A 133 1.23 24.09 -12.20
CA GLY A 133 1.98 23.43 -11.13
C GLY A 133 1.25 22.21 -10.55
N HIS A 134 0.00 21.94 -10.94
CA HIS A 134 -0.75 20.80 -10.43
C HIS A 134 -0.25 19.46 -10.95
N GLY A 135 0.02 19.34 -12.24
CA GLY A 135 0.53 18.11 -12.83
C GLY A 135 1.90 17.74 -12.27
N THR A 136 2.79 18.72 -12.08
CA THR A 136 4.06 18.53 -11.36
C THR A 136 3.82 17.98 -9.95
N HIS A 137 2.86 18.55 -9.21
CA HIS A 137 2.52 18.10 -7.86
C HIS A 137 2.02 16.66 -7.81
N CYS A 138 1.13 16.29 -8.74
CA CYS A 138 0.62 14.92 -8.85
C CYS A 138 1.73 13.94 -9.27
N ALA A 139 2.55 14.32 -10.25
CA ALA A 139 3.71 13.54 -10.68
C ALA A 139 4.69 13.26 -9.53
N GLY A 140 4.95 14.24 -8.66
CA GLY A 140 5.82 14.04 -7.49
C GLY A 140 5.24 13.16 -6.39
N ILE A 141 3.92 13.06 -6.28
CA ILE A 141 3.30 12.12 -5.33
C ILE A 141 3.54 10.69 -5.82
N ILE A 142 3.44 10.47 -7.13
CA ILE A 142 3.74 9.17 -7.74
C ILE A 142 5.25 8.90 -7.66
N ARG A 143 6.07 9.80 -8.20
CA ARG A 143 7.51 9.60 -8.40
C ARG A 143 8.32 10.87 -8.21
N ALA A 144 8.39 11.37 -6.98
CA ALA A 144 9.59 12.09 -6.58
C ALA A 144 10.71 11.07 -6.29
N LEU A 145 11.89 11.31 -6.84
CA LEU A 145 13.01 10.38 -6.87
C LEU A 145 13.57 10.11 -5.46
N ASP A 146 13.92 8.88 -5.08
CA ASP A 146 14.65 8.63 -3.83
C ASP A 146 16.09 9.18 -3.91
N ASN A 147 16.38 10.24 -3.14
CA ASN A 147 17.63 10.97 -3.21
C ASN A 147 17.98 11.72 -1.89
N SER A 148 18.43 12.98 -1.96
CA SER A 148 18.83 13.78 -0.79
C SER A 148 18.28 15.22 -0.80
N VAL A 149 17.36 15.51 -1.71
CA VAL A 149 16.63 16.77 -1.85
C VAL A 149 15.13 16.50 -1.80
N GLY A 150 14.34 17.57 -1.70
CA GLY A 150 12.90 17.48 -1.92
C GLY A 150 12.14 16.46 -1.07
N VAL A 151 11.30 15.69 -1.75
CA VAL A 151 10.38 14.68 -1.21
C VAL A 151 10.56 13.34 -1.93
N ILE A 152 9.99 12.27 -1.40
CA ILE A 152 9.95 10.97 -2.07
C ILE A 152 8.51 10.63 -2.48
N GLY A 153 8.34 10.00 -3.65
CA GLY A 153 7.06 9.53 -4.16
C GLY A 153 6.70 8.13 -3.66
N VAL A 154 5.51 7.64 -4.05
CA VAL A 154 5.09 6.27 -3.74
C VAL A 154 5.94 5.22 -4.44
N THR A 155 6.30 5.50 -5.70
CA THR A 155 7.05 4.61 -6.60
C THR A 155 8.20 5.40 -7.23
N PRO A 156 9.35 5.57 -6.55
CA PRO A 156 10.43 6.45 -7.00
C PRO A 156 11.14 6.07 -8.31
N ASN A 157 10.99 4.82 -8.78
CA ASN A 157 11.67 4.30 -9.99
C ASN A 157 10.76 4.05 -11.19
N VAL A 158 9.43 4.26 -11.06
CA VAL A 158 8.46 4.06 -12.15
C VAL A 158 8.74 4.99 -13.32
N ASP A 159 8.37 4.62 -14.54
CA ASP A 159 8.43 5.55 -15.67
C ASP A 159 7.14 6.41 -15.72
N LEU A 160 7.30 7.71 -16.00
CA LEU A 160 6.20 8.67 -16.03
C LEU A 160 5.91 9.14 -17.45
N TYR A 161 4.66 8.97 -17.87
CA TYR A 161 4.14 9.55 -19.11
C TYR A 161 3.31 10.79 -18.77
N CYS A 162 3.93 11.95 -18.81
CA CYS A 162 3.29 13.22 -18.49
C CYS A 162 2.53 13.77 -19.70
N ILE A 163 1.20 13.64 -19.69
CA ILE A 163 0.33 14.05 -20.79
C ILE A 163 -0.45 15.29 -20.38
N LYS A 164 -0.13 16.43 -20.99
CA LYS A 164 -0.80 17.71 -20.70
C LYS A 164 -2.14 17.76 -21.41
N VAL A 165 -3.21 17.73 -20.62
CA VAL A 165 -4.62 17.87 -21.07
C VAL A 165 -5.31 19.09 -20.43
N LEU A 166 -4.65 19.75 -19.47
CA LEU A 166 -5.09 21.00 -18.85
C LEU A 166 -4.15 22.15 -19.23
N ASP A 167 -4.72 23.32 -19.44
CA ASP A 167 -3.98 24.54 -19.78
C ASP A 167 -3.23 25.12 -18.57
N ASP A 168 -2.55 26.24 -18.78
CA ASP A 168 -1.72 26.90 -17.75
C ASP A 168 -2.54 27.51 -16.59
N ASN A 169 -3.87 27.47 -16.65
CA ASN A 169 -4.78 27.85 -15.57
C ASN A 169 -5.43 26.63 -14.90
N GLY A 170 -5.08 25.41 -15.32
CA GLY A 170 -5.70 24.17 -14.85
C GLY A 170 -7.07 23.90 -15.47
N ASP A 171 -7.41 24.57 -16.58
CA ASP A 171 -8.68 24.36 -17.29
C ASP A 171 -8.45 23.45 -18.51
N GLY A 172 -9.39 22.54 -18.76
CA GLY A 172 -9.33 21.61 -19.90
C GLY A 172 -10.67 21.51 -20.64
N THR A 173 -10.70 20.77 -21.74
CA THR A 173 -11.96 20.40 -22.40
C THR A 173 -12.13 18.89 -22.43
N THR A 174 -13.40 18.45 -22.50
CA THR A 174 -13.75 17.05 -22.73
C THR A 174 -13.00 16.42 -23.91
N TYR A 175 -12.77 17.20 -24.96
CA TYR A 175 -12.03 16.71 -26.12
C TYR A 175 -10.57 16.43 -25.79
N ASP A 176 -9.90 17.34 -25.09
CA ASP A 176 -8.47 17.21 -24.74
C ASP A 176 -8.25 16.04 -23.79
N LEU A 177 -9.14 15.82 -22.81
CA LEU A 177 -9.05 14.64 -21.95
C LEU A 177 -9.23 13.34 -22.73
N ALA A 178 -10.27 13.25 -23.56
CA ALA A 178 -10.52 12.04 -24.35
C ALA A 178 -9.37 11.78 -25.34
N ALA A 179 -8.81 12.82 -25.94
CA ALA A 179 -7.66 12.71 -26.83
C ALA A 179 -6.40 12.30 -26.07
N GLY A 180 -6.11 12.89 -24.91
CA GLY A 180 -4.99 12.48 -24.05
C GLY A 180 -5.07 11.04 -23.57
N ILE A 181 -6.27 10.53 -23.23
CA ILE A 181 -6.46 9.09 -22.91
C ILE A 181 -6.13 8.25 -24.15
N ASN A 182 -6.62 8.64 -25.33
CA ASN A 182 -6.30 7.92 -26.56
C ASN A 182 -4.80 7.99 -26.91
N GLN A 183 -4.12 9.08 -26.55
CA GLN A 183 -2.69 9.22 -26.76
C GLN A 183 -1.89 8.36 -25.77
N ALA A 184 -2.35 8.21 -24.53
CA ALA A 184 -1.79 7.25 -23.59
C ALA A 184 -1.88 5.81 -24.12
N ILE A 185 -3.03 5.42 -24.70
CA ILE A 185 -3.23 4.10 -25.35
C ILE A 185 -2.31 3.89 -26.57
N LEU A 186 -1.77 4.96 -27.15
CA LEU A 186 -0.88 4.88 -28.31
C LEU A 186 0.60 4.91 -27.94
N GLY A 187 0.92 5.21 -26.68
CA GLY A 187 2.28 5.36 -26.21
C GLY A 187 3.16 6.36 -27.00
N PRO A 188 4.46 6.40 -26.66
CA PRO A 188 5.47 7.17 -27.37
C PRO A 188 5.62 6.81 -28.86
N ASN A 189 5.43 5.55 -29.24
CA ASN A 189 5.65 5.12 -30.62
C ASN A 189 4.45 5.31 -31.56
N GLY A 190 3.26 5.59 -31.02
CA GLY A 190 2.03 5.82 -31.77
C GLY A 190 1.31 4.56 -32.27
N GLU A 191 1.72 3.38 -31.79
CA GLU A 191 1.08 2.08 -31.97
C GLU A 191 0.41 1.67 -30.64
N LYS A 192 -0.38 0.60 -30.64
CA LYS A 192 -1.15 0.22 -29.44
C LYS A 192 -1.01 -1.26 -29.18
N GLY A 193 -1.11 -1.64 -27.91
CA GLY A 193 -0.98 -3.01 -27.43
C GLY A 193 0.46 -3.52 -27.52
N ASP A 194 1.43 -2.63 -27.35
CA ASP A 194 2.86 -2.93 -27.30
C ASP A 194 3.49 -2.55 -25.95
N ASP A 195 4.81 -2.61 -25.88
CA ASP A 195 5.59 -2.59 -24.62
C ASP A 195 5.87 -1.19 -24.09
N ASP A 196 5.40 -0.14 -24.77
CA ASP A 196 5.45 1.26 -24.34
C ASP A 196 4.05 1.85 -24.09
N ASP A 197 3.03 1.00 -23.92
CA ASP A 197 1.73 1.40 -23.38
C ASP A 197 1.81 1.51 -21.86
N PRO A 198 1.26 2.58 -21.24
CA PRO A 198 1.24 2.68 -19.79
C PRO A 198 0.33 1.62 -19.18
N GLU A 199 0.78 0.95 -18.12
CA GLU A 199 -0.07 0.06 -17.33
C GLU A 199 -1.19 0.82 -16.60
N ILE A 200 -0.95 2.08 -16.22
CA ILE A 200 -1.86 2.87 -15.39
C ILE A 200 -2.05 4.28 -15.97
N ILE A 201 -3.30 4.76 -15.99
CA ILE A 201 -3.63 6.17 -16.27
C ILE A 201 -4.21 6.80 -14.99
N SER A 202 -3.52 7.83 -14.48
CA SER A 202 -3.92 8.65 -13.35
C SER A 202 -4.50 9.99 -13.82
N MET A 203 -5.75 10.28 -13.41
CA MET A 203 -6.51 11.46 -13.80
C MET A 203 -6.96 12.26 -12.58
N SER A 204 -6.14 13.21 -12.16
CA SER A 204 -6.38 14.08 -11.01
C SER A 204 -7.28 15.29 -11.34
N LEU A 205 -8.35 15.05 -12.11
CA LEU A 205 -9.22 16.07 -12.70
C LEU A 205 -10.69 15.63 -12.68
N GLU A 206 -11.59 16.56 -13.00
CA GLU A 206 -13.03 16.30 -13.02
C GLU A 206 -13.72 16.93 -14.25
N ASP A 207 -14.77 16.27 -14.73
CA ASP A 207 -15.71 16.74 -15.74
C ASP A 207 -17.15 16.54 -15.29
N TYR A 208 -18.04 17.37 -15.85
CA TYR A 208 -19.47 17.23 -15.69
C TYR A 208 -20.23 17.86 -16.87
N PRO A 209 -21.32 17.22 -17.35
CA PRO A 209 -21.85 15.91 -16.98
C PRO A 209 -21.15 14.74 -17.73
N ASP A 210 -21.67 13.52 -17.56
CA ASP A 210 -21.35 12.33 -18.38
C ASP A 210 -21.17 12.70 -19.87
N ASN A 211 -20.10 12.19 -20.47
CA ASN A 211 -19.73 12.46 -21.84
C ASN A 211 -19.34 11.18 -22.60
N PRO A 212 -20.02 10.85 -23.72
CA PRO A 212 -19.73 9.68 -24.53
C PRO A 212 -18.29 9.61 -25.07
N ASP A 213 -17.65 10.75 -25.36
CA ASP A 213 -16.29 10.75 -25.90
C ASP A 213 -15.27 10.29 -24.84
N ILE A 214 -15.42 10.76 -23.59
CA ILE A 214 -14.62 10.27 -22.46
C ILE A 214 -14.93 8.80 -22.21
N LYS A 215 -16.22 8.42 -22.15
CA LYS A 215 -16.64 7.04 -21.92
C LYS A 215 -16.02 6.07 -22.95
N ASN A 216 -16.00 6.44 -24.23
CA ASN A 216 -15.38 5.61 -25.27
C ASN A 216 -13.86 5.48 -25.12
N ALA A 217 -13.18 6.55 -24.69
CA ALA A 217 -11.74 6.52 -24.43
C ALA A 217 -11.42 5.64 -23.20
N ILE A 218 -12.19 5.77 -22.13
CA ILE A 218 -12.13 4.93 -20.93
C ILE A 218 -12.36 3.45 -21.27
N ASP A 219 -13.42 3.13 -22.03
CA ASP A 219 -13.68 1.76 -22.47
C ASP A 219 -12.52 1.21 -23.30
N SER A 220 -11.91 2.04 -24.16
CA SER A 220 -10.78 1.63 -25.01
C SER A 220 -9.52 1.35 -24.20
N ALA A 221 -9.21 2.17 -23.20
CA ALA A 221 -8.06 1.98 -22.32
C ALA A 221 -8.24 0.73 -21.45
N TYR A 222 -9.43 0.56 -20.86
CA TYR A 222 -9.75 -0.62 -20.05
C TYR A 222 -9.67 -1.91 -20.89
N ASP A 223 -10.17 -1.90 -22.13
CA ASP A 223 -10.05 -3.01 -23.08
C ASP A 223 -8.60 -3.32 -23.50
N GLN A 224 -7.65 -2.38 -23.33
CA GLN A 224 -6.22 -2.64 -23.52
C GLN A 224 -5.53 -3.18 -22.26
N GLY A 225 -6.23 -3.33 -21.13
CA GLY A 225 -5.62 -3.78 -19.88
C GLY A 225 -5.07 -2.65 -19.01
N ILE A 226 -5.31 -1.39 -19.38
CA ILE A 226 -4.82 -0.23 -18.63
C ILE A 226 -5.72 0.05 -17.43
N VAL A 227 -5.13 0.14 -16.24
CA VAL A 227 -5.84 0.48 -15.01
C VAL A 227 -6.09 1.99 -14.96
N LEU A 228 -7.33 2.38 -14.67
CA LEU A 228 -7.76 3.77 -14.70
C LEU A 228 -8.06 4.26 -13.29
N VAL A 229 -7.40 5.34 -12.87
CA VAL A 229 -7.57 5.94 -11.53
C VAL A 229 -7.97 7.40 -11.70
N ALA A 230 -8.98 7.85 -10.97
CA ALA A 230 -9.42 9.24 -11.02
C ALA A 230 -9.82 9.79 -9.65
N ALA A 231 -9.62 11.09 -9.47
CA ALA A 231 -10.11 11.81 -8.31
C ALA A 231 -11.65 11.71 -8.22
N ALA A 232 -12.19 11.52 -7.01
CA ALA A 232 -13.65 11.51 -6.81
C ALA A 232 -14.32 12.88 -7.05
N GLY A 233 -13.53 13.96 -7.05
CA GLY A 233 -13.98 15.35 -7.14
C GLY A 233 -14.10 16.02 -5.77
N ASN A 234 -14.38 17.34 -5.77
CA ASN A 234 -14.47 18.13 -4.53
C ASN A 234 -15.75 18.98 -4.45
N ASP A 235 -16.39 19.01 -3.27
CA ASP A 235 -17.53 19.87 -2.90
C ASP A 235 -18.88 19.60 -3.61
N ASP A 236 -19.04 18.43 -4.23
CA ASP A 236 -20.30 17.89 -4.71
C ASP A 236 -20.86 16.80 -3.77
N ASN A 237 -22.03 16.22 -4.12
CA ASN A 237 -22.67 15.15 -3.33
C ASN A 237 -22.68 13.82 -4.10
N TYR A 238 -21.78 13.66 -5.07
CA TYR A 238 -21.59 12.48 -5.90
C TYR A 238 -20.20 12.52 -6.55
N VAL A 239 -19.61 11.35 -6.79
CA VAL A 239 -18.37 11.20 -7.58
C VAL A 239 -18.56 11.76 -9.00
N THR A 240 -17.62 12.59 -9.46
CA THR A 240 -17.64 13.22 -10.80
C THR A 240 -16.99 12.32 -11.86
N TYR A 241 -17.07 12.70 -13.14
CA TYR A 241 -16.43 11.93 -14.21
C TYR A 241 -14.97 12.38 -14.39
N PRO A 242 -14.04 11.48 -14.76
CA PRO A 242 -14.27 10.09 -15.16
C PRO A 242 -14.43 9.07 -14.01
N GLY A 243 -14.16 9.44 -12.75
CA GLY A 243 -14.24 8.51 -11.60
C GLY A 243 -15.59 7.80 -11.43
N ALA A 244 -16.69 8.40 -11.88
CA ALA A 244 -18.02 7.78 -11.81
C ALA A 244 -18.23 6.62 -12.80
N TYR A 245 -17.33 6.39 -13.77
CA TYR A 245 -17.41 5.20 -14.62
C TYR A 245 -16.97 3.95 -13.83
N SER A 246 -17.69 2.84 -13.98
CA SER A 246 -17.39 1.57 -13.28
C SER A 246 -16.00 0.99 -13.58
N ASP A 247 -15.43 1.40 -14.71
CA ASP A 247 -14.14 0.96 -15.23
C ASP A 247 -12.99 1.79 -14.65
N VAL A 248 -13.30 2.81 -13.84
CA VAL A 248 -12.35 3.75 -13.22
C VAL A 248 -12.43 3.63 -11.71
N ILE A 249 -11.26 3.59 -11.07
CA ILE A 249 -11.11 3.59 -9.62
C ILE A 249 -11.26 5.03 -9.12
N ALA A 250 -12.37 5.32 -8.44
CA ALA A 250 -12.65 6.64 -7.88
C ALA A 250 -12.01 6.80 -6.49
N VAL A 251 -11.20 7.84 -6.33
CA VAL A 251 -10.36 8.04 -5.13
C VAL A 251 -10.86 9.19 -4.25
N ALA A 252 -11.27 8.85 -3.03
CA ALA A 252 -11.60 9.81 -1.98
C ALA A 252 -10.35 10.33 -1.25
N ALA A 253 -10.46 11.52 -0.66
CA ALA A 253 -9.38 12.14 0.08
C ALA A 253 -9.54 11.92 1.59
N THR A 254 -8.50 11.43 2.26
CA THR A 254 -8.41 11.35 3.72
C THR A 254 -7.57 12.50 4.29
N CYS A 255 -7.86 12.81 5.56
CA CYS A 255 -7.07 13.70 6.39
C CYS A 255 -6.04 12.92 7.23
N TYR A 256 -5.05 13.62 7.79
CA TYR A 256 -4.02 13.02 8.67
C TYR A 256 -4.61 12.23 9.86
N ASN A 257 -5.81 12.59 10.31
CA ASN A 257 -6.53 11.92 11.40
C ASN A 257 -7.43 10.77 10.94
N GLU A 258 -7.19 10.22 9.74
CA GLU A 258 -7.88 9.08 9.12
C GLU A 258 -9.33 9.28 8.71
N SER A 259 -9.94 10.43 9.05
CA SER A 259 -11.29 10.73 8.54
C SER A 259 -11.24 11.08 7.05
N VAL A 260 -12.30 10.72 6.33
CA VAL A 260 -12.56 11.26 5.00
C VAL A 260 -12.69 12.79 5.09
N ALA A 261 -12.10 13.52 4.16
CA ALA A 261 -12.09 14.97 4.15
C ALA A 261 -13.48 15.53 3.81
N ASP A 262 -13.92 16.58 4.50
CA ASP A 262 -15.26 17.17 4.35
C ASP A 262 -15.61 17.61 2.90
N TYR A 263 -14.61 17.89 2.07
CA TYR A 263 -14.80 18.27 0.66
C TYR A 263 -14.82 17.05 -0.29
N SER A 264 -14.42 15.87 0.17
CA SER A 264 -14.32 14.68 -0.68
C SER A 264 -15.70 14.27 -1.15
N ASN A 265 -15.90 14.13 -2.45
CA ASN A 265 -17.19 13.71 -2.99
C ASN A 265 -17.52 12.27 -2.56
N PRO A 266 -18.72 12.02 -2.02
CA PRO A 266 -19.16 10.68 -1.65
C PRO A 266 -19.89 9.98 -2.82
N GLY A 267 -20.36 8.76 -2.59
CA GLY A 267 -21.17 7.96 -3.48
C GLY A 267 -20.41 6.76 -4.04
N GLN A 268 -20.06 6.81 -5.33
CA GLN A 268 -19.35 5.72 -6.00
C GLN A 268 -17.83 5.77 -5.73
N VAL A 269 -17.41 6.06 -4.51
CA VAL A 269 -16.00 5.96 -4.09
C VAL A 269 -15.59 4.49 -4.12
N GLU A 270 -14.42 4.18 -4.64
CA GLU A 270 -13.86 2.83 -4.64
C GLU A 270 -12.87 2.64 -3.50
N VAL A 271 -11.92 3.56 -3.36
CA VAL A 271 -10.93 3.57 -2.28
C VAL A 271 -10.65 5.01 -1.83
N ALA A 272 -10.00 5.16 -0.68
CA ALA A 272 -9.55 6.43 -0.17
C ALA A 272 -8.02 6.48 -0.07
N ALA A 273 -7.44 7.67 -0.18
CA ALA A 273 -6.02 7.89 0.01
C ALA A 273 -5.73 9.29 0.58
N PRO A 274 -4.51 9.55 1.09
CA PRO A 274 -4.13 10.86 1.62
C PRO A 274 -4.37 12.01 0.63
N GLY A 275 -5.23 12.98 0.99
CA GLY A 275 -5.56 14.11 0.10
C GLY A 275 -5.56 15.49 0.77
N HIS A 276 -5.27 15.56 2.08
CA HIS A 276 -5.32 16.81 2.85
C HIS A 276 -3.92 17.31 3.25
N TRP A 277 -3.52 18.49 2.76
CA TRP A 277 -2.18 19.07 2.98
C TRP A 277 -1.05 18.14 2.54
N ILE A 278 -1.14 17.63 1.32
CA ILE A 278 -0.11 16.78 0.70
C ILE A 278 1.00 17.66 0.15
N TYR A 279 2.20 17.52 0.69
CA TYR A 279 3.40 18.23 0.24
C TYR A 279 4.07 17.41 -0.86
N SER A 280 4.33 18.04 -2.01
CA SER A 280 4.97 17.42 -3.17
C SER A 280 5.74 18.46 -3.98
N THR A 281 6.43 18.01 -5.04
CA THR A 281 7.07 18.85 -6.05
C THR A 281 6.09 19.87 -6.66
N TYR A 282 6.63 20.94 -7.23
CA TYR A 282 5.85 22.01 -7.84
C TYR A 282 6.71 22.75 -8.87
N LYS A 283 6.07 23.38 -9.85
CA LYS A 283 6.79 24.06 -10.94
C LYS A 283 7.88 25.02 -10.48
N GLN A 284 8.90 25.17 -11.33
CA GLN A 284 10.09 26.02 -11.13
C GLN A 284 10.98 25.51 -9.99
N ASN A 285 11.17 24.19 -9.87
CA ASN A 285 11.94 23.58 -8.79
C ASN A 285 11.45 24.00 -7.38
N ASP A 286 10.12 24.16 -7.21
CA ASP A 286 9.48 24.56 -5.94
C ASP A 286 8.79 23.33 -5.32
N TYR A 287 8.31 23.46 -4.08
CA TYR A 287 7.56 22.39 -3.42
C TYR A 287 6.38 22.99 -2.69
N ARG A 288 5.19 22.37 -2.76
CA ARG A 288 3.97 22.94 -2.19
C ARG A 288 3.04 21.90 -1.59
N SER A 289 2.30 22.34 -0.57
CA SER A 289 1.17 21.58 -0.04
C SER A 289 -0.11 21.92 -0.81
N LYS A 290 -0.81 20.90 -1.31
CA LYS A 290 -2.16 21.03 -1.87
C LYS A 290 -3.17 20.18 -1.10
N ILE A 291 -4.45 20.47 -1.31
CA ILE A 291 -5.60 19.77 -0.76
C ILE A 291 -6.49 19.39 -1.94
N GLY A 292 -7.00 18.17 -1.95
CA GLY A 292 -8.02 17.71 -2.89
C GLY A 292 -7.98 16.18 -3.08
N THR A 293 -9.05 15.62 -3.61
CA THR A 293 -9.05 14.25 -4.17
C THR A 293 -8.03 14.09 -5.29
N SER A 294 -7.65 15.18 -5.95
CA SER A 294 -6.55 15.23 -6.92
C SER A 294 -5.18 14.90 -6.33
N ALA A 295 -4.96 15.15 -5.03
CA ALA A 295 -3.74 14.72 -4.34
C ALA A 295 -3.83 13.29 -3.79
N ALA A 296 -5.04 12.74 -3.65
CA ALA A 296 -5.27 11.36 -3.23
C ALA A 296 -5.11 10.37 -4.40
N CYS A 297 -5.65 10.71 -5.58
CA CYS A 297 -5.55 9.93 -6.81
C CYS A 297 -4.13 9.38 -7.12
N PRO A 298 -3.05 10.19 -7.10
CA PRO A 298 -1.71 9.70 -7.41
C PRO A 298 -1.14 8.71 -6.38
N HIS A 299 -1.59 8.74 -5.11
CA HIS A 299 -1.17 7.72 -4.14
C HIS A 299 -1.68 6.33 -4.55
N VAL A 300 -2.94 6.26 -5.00
CA VAL A 300 -3.54 4.99 -5.47
C VAL A 300 -2.87 4.50 -6.74
N ALA A 301 -2.55 5.41 -7.68
CA ALA A 301 -1.83 5.04 -8.89
C ALA A 301 -0.46 4.42 -8.58
N GLY A 302 0.31 5.03 -7.67
CA GLY A 302 1.59 4.47 -7.21
C GLY A 302 1.43 3.11 -6.51
N THR A 303 0.46 2.95 -5.62
CA THR A 303 0.20 1.66 -4.96
C THR A 303 -0.17 0.56 -5.95
N ILE A 304 -0.95 0.87 -6.99
CA ILE A 304 -1.26 -0.10 -8.05
C ILE A 304 0.00 -0.49 -8.83
N ALA A 305 0.91 0.46 -9.08
CA ALA A 305 2.17 0.12 -9.73
C ALA A 305 3.04 -0.84 -8.90
N ILE A 306 3.04 -0.72 -7.57
CA ILE A 306 3.70 -1.70 -6.68
C ILE A 306 3.06 -3.08 -6.84
N ILE A 307 1.71 -3.18 -6.75
CA ILE A 307 0.97 -4.44 -6.95
C ILE A 307 1.36 -5.08 -8.30
N MET A 308 1.40 -4.28 -9.36
CA MET A 308 1.69 -4.76 -10.71
C MET A 308 3.16 -5.17 -10.88
N ALA A 309 4.09 -4.43 -10.27
CA ALA A 309 5.51 -4.75 -10.29
C ALA A 309 5.78 -6.09 -9.57
N GLU A 310 5.18 -6.31 -8.39
CA GLU A 310 5.38 -7.56 -7.64
C GLU A 310 4.76 -8.74 -8.38
N ALA A 311 3.54 -8.57 -8.90
CA ALA A 311 2.93 -9.57 -9.77
C ALA A 311 3.79 -9.88 -11.01
N LYS A 312 4.51 -8.89 -11.55
CA LYS A 312 5.38 -9.06 -12.72
C LYS A 312 6.66 -9.83 -12.36
N GLU A 313 7.30 -9.51 -11.24
CA GLU A 313 8.46 -10.25 -10.74
C GLU A 313 8.12 -11.71 -10.43
N ALA A 314 6.94 -11.96 -9.86
CA ALA A 314 6.39 -13.30 -9.63
C ALA A 314 5.90 -14.00 -10.92
N GLY A 315 5.91 -13.33 -12.07
CA GLY A 315 5.43 -13.89 -13.35
C GLY A 315 3.91 -14.10 -13.42
N LYS A 316 3.14 -13.43 -12.56
CA LYS A 316 1.68 -13.51 -12.42
C LYS A 316 0.93 -12.37 -13.15
N LEU A 317 1.59 -11.24 -13.45
CA LEU A 317 0.92 -10.05 -14.01
C LEU A 317 0.13 -10.33 -15.30
N GLU A 318 0.66 -11.10 -16.25
CA GLU A 318 -0.04 -11.44 -17.50
C GLU A 318 -1.36 -12.21 -17.29
N SER A 319 -1.54 -12.82 -16.12
CA SER A 319 -2.74 -13.59 -15.75
C SER A 319 -3.74 -12.79 -14.90
N LEU A 320 -3.35 -11.61 -14.43
CA LEU A 320 -4.14 -10.79 -13.53
C LEU A 320 -5.06 -9.88 -14.35
N GLU A 321 -6.37 -10.04 -14.24
CA GLU A 321 -7.31 -9.09 -14.86
C GLU A 321 -7.39 -7.80 -14.04
N ILE A 322 -7.80 -6.68 -14.66
CA ILE A 322 -8.02 -5.41 -13.92
C ILE A 322 -9.04 -5.60 -12.78
N GLY A 323 -10.10 -6.37 -13.04
CA GLY A 323 -11.19 -6.59 -12.10
C GLY A 323 -12.24 -5.49 -12.10
N THR A 324 -13.20 -5.61 -11.17
CA THR A 324 -14.38 -4.75 -11.12
C THR A 324 -14.54 -4.09 -9.76
N TYR A 325 -15.39 -3.08 -9.73
CA TYR A 325 -15.73 -2.29 -8.54
C TYR A 325 -16.16 -3.08 -7.31
N TYR A 326 -16.68 -4.30 -7.49
CA TYR A 326 -17.13 -5.16 -6.38
C TYR A 326 -16.27 -6.41 -6.18
N HIS A 327 -15.12 -6.50 -6.85
CA HIS A 327 -14.30 -7.70 -6.76
C HIS A 327 -13.52 -7.71 -5.44
N THR A 328 -13.49 -8.85 -4.74
CA THR A 328 -12.79 -8.97 -3.44
C THR A 328 -11.87 -10.19 -3.39
N GLY A 329 -11.61 -10.83 -4.54
CA GLY A 329 -10.65 -11.92 -4.67
C GLY A 329 -9.24 -11.41 -4.92
N HIS A 330 -8.25 -12.30 -4.87
CA HIS A 330 -6.83 -11.98 -5.07
C HIS A 330 -6.41 -12.18 -6.55
N ASP A 331 -7.36 -12.50 -7.42
CA ASP A 331 -7.18 -12.84 -8.84
C ASP A 331 -7.31 -11.63 -9.79
N THR A 332 -7.44 -10.41 -9.24
CA THR A 332 -7.48 -9.17 -10.04
C THR A 332 -6.81 -8.01 -9.34
N ILE A 333 -6.30 -7.04 -10.10
CA ILE A 333 -5.62 -5.84 -9.58
C ILE A 333 -6.52 -5.09 -8.58
N ARG A 334 -7.77 -4.81 -8.96
CA ARG A 334 -8.73 -4.12 -8.08
C ARG A 334 -9.09 -4.94 -6.86
N GLY A 335 -9.22 -6.26 -7.00
CA GLY A 335 -9.50 -7.14 -5.87
C GLY A 335 -8.37 -7.16 -4.84
N VAL A 336 -7.12 -7.22 -5.30
CA VAL A 336 -5.93 -7.08 -4.45
C VAL A 336 -5.92 -5.73 -3.76
N LEU A 337 -6.09 -4.63 -4.50
CA LEU A 337 -6.17 -3.28 -3.93
C LEU A 337 -7.26 -3.14 -2.85
N HIS A 338 -8.44 -3.73 -3.06
CA HIS A 338 -9.52 -3.69 -2.08
C HIS A 338 -9.16 -4.43 -0.78
N ASN A 339 -8.44 -5.54 -0.87
CA ASN A 339 -7.99 -6.29 0.31
C ASN A 339 -6.78 -5.65 1.00
N MET A 340 -6.08 -4.71 0.35
CA MET A 340 -5.02 -3.88 0.94
C MET A 340 -5.57 -2.60 1.62
N CYS A 341 -6.88 -2.41 1.67
CA CYS A 341 -7.48 -1.24 2.28
C CYS A 341 -7.69 -1.42 3.79
N VAL A 342 -7.23 -0.44 4.57
CA VAL A 342 -7.66 -0.27 5.96
C VAL A 342 -9.07 0.31 5.96
N ASP A 343 -10.04 -0.51 6.38
CA ASP A 343 -11.44 -0.13 6.55
C ASP A 343 -11.57 1.04 7.55
N ILE A 344 -12.07 2.18 7.06
CA ILE A 344 -12.25 3.41 7.84
C ILE A 344 -13.71 3.89 7.70
N GLU A 345 -14.12 4.80 8.57
CA GLU A 345 -15.51 5.27 8.67
C GLU A 345 -16.49 4.18 9.17
N ALA A 346 -17.18 3.48 8.28
CA ALA A 346 -18.22 2.49 8.64
C ALA A 346 -17.77 1.09 8.25
N ASP A 347 -18.00 0.08 9.10
CA ASP A 347 -17.59 -1.29 8.84
C ASP A 347 -18.00 -1.81 7.43
N GLY A 348 -16.99 -2.21 6.66
CA GLY A 348 -17.09 -2.66 5.27
C GLY A 348 -17.35 -1.52 4.29
N ARG A 349 -17.37 -1.85 2.99
CA ARG A 349 -17.44 -0.83 1.93
C ARG A 349 -18.56 0.22 2.16
N ASP A 350 -18.19 1.49 2.26
CA ASP A 350 -19.10 2.63 2.42
C ASP A 350 -18.99 3.63 1.25
N ASP A 351 -19.84 4.66 1.24
CA ASP A 351 -19.92 5.64 0.14
C ASP A 351 -18.97 6.84 0.31
N ASP A 352 -18.36 7.02 1.49
CA ASP A 352 -17.42 8.10 1.79
C ASP A 352 -15.97 7.64 1.58
N SER A 353 -15.62 6.43 2.04
CA SER A 353 -14.26 5.89 1.98
C SER A 353 -14.07 4.74 0.96
N GLY A 354 -15.15 4.20 0.40
CA GLY A 354 -15.08 3.03 -0.46
C GLY A 354 -14.74 1.79 0.36
N TYR A 355 -13.77 0.98 -0.08
CA TYR A 355 -13.23 -0.16 0.67
C TYR A 355 -12.34 0.26 1.86
N GLY A 356 -12.02 1.55 1.97
CA GLY A 356 -11.17 2.09 3.01
C GLY A 356 -9.97 2.83 2.43
N ARG A 357 -9.06 3.23 3.31
CA ARG A 357 -7.81 3.88 2.90
C ARG A 357 -6.80 2.82 2.47
N ILE A 358 -6.19 2.99 1.30
CA ILE A 358 -5.11 2.11 0.83
C ILE A 358 -3.96 2.03 1.86
N ASP A 359 -3.33 0.86 1.90
CA ASP A 359 -2.07 0.58 2.56
C ASP A 359 -1.19 -0.21 1.58
N ALA A 360 -0.10 0.38 1.12
CA ALA A 360 0.75 -0.21 0.09
C ALA A 360 1.56 -1.40 0.59
N PHE A 361 1.79 -1.48 1.91
CA PHE A 361 2.46 -2.59 2.60
C PHE A 361 1.50 -3.22 3.60
N ALA A 362 0.27 -3.52 3.18
CA ALA A 362 -0.69 -4.18 4.06
C ALA A 362 -0.09 -5.51 4.56
N ASP A 363 -0.13 -5.75 5.86
CA ASP A 363 0.36 -6.96 6.54
C ASP A 363 -0.68 -7.24 7.65
N TRP A 364 -1.59 -8.19 7.41
CA TRP A 364 -2.80 -8.31 8.22
C TRP A 364 -2.63 -9.19 9.46
N ASP A 365 -1.79 -10.20 9.40
CA ASP A 365 -1.46 -11.08 10.52
C ASP A 365 -0.20 -10.64 11.29
N GLN A 366 0.57 -9.69 10.75
CA GLN A 366 1.73 -9.05 11.39
C GLN A 366 2.91 -10.01 11.57
N ASP A 367 3.15 -10.88 10.61
CA ASP A 367 4.31 -11.76 10.58
C ASP A 367 5.54 -11.09 9.93
N GLY A 368 5.33 -10.04 9.14
CA GLY A 368 6.37 -9.25 8.47
C GLY A 368 6.44 -9.44 6.95
N LEU A 369 5.61 -10.29 6.36
CA LEU A 369 5.38 -10.37 4.92
C LEU A 369 4.25 -9.43 4.52
N SER A 370 4.40 -8.76 3.38
CA SER A 370 3.28 -7.99 2.83
C SER A 370 2.24 -8.89 2.17
N TYR A 371 0.99 -8.45 2.22
CA TYR A 371 -0.15 -9.08 1.57
C TYR A 371 0.12 -9.46 0.11
N THR A 372 0.87 -8.63 -0.63
CA THR A 372 1.20 -8.88 -2.03
C THR A 372 2.33 -9.90 -2.20
N GLU A 373 3.33 -9.93 -1.31
CA GLU A 373 4.34 -10.99 -1.26
C GLU A 373 3.71 -12.36 -0.99
N GLU A 374 2.78 -12.43 -0.04
CA GLU A 374 2.08 -13.65 0.32
C GLU A 374 1.26 -14.21 -0.84
N ILE A 375 0.42 -13.38 -1.50
CA ILE A 375 -0.42 -13.89 -2.59
C ILE A 375 0.36 -14.16 -3.89
N PHE A 376 1.44 -13.40 -4.17
CA PHE A 376 2.14 -13.49 -5.45
C PHE A 376 3.39 -14.36 -5.38
N THR A 377 4.15 -14.28 -4.31
CA THR A 377 5.47 -14.92 -4.23
C THR A 377 5.42 -16.22 -3.44
N TYR A 378 4.88 -16.19 -2.22
CA TYR A 378 4.95 -17.31 -1.28
C TYR A 378 3.72 -18.21 -1.28
N GLU A 379 2.60 -17.72 -1.81
CA GLU A 379 1.31 -18.41 -1.88
C GLU A 379 0.74 -18.84 -0.52
N THR A 380 1.10 -18.12 0.54
CA THR A 380 0.63 -18.27 1.92
C THR A 380 -0.75 -17.64 2.16
N ASP A 381 -1.38 -17.86 3.33
CA ASP A 381 -2.64 -17.22 3.71
C ASP A 381 -2.39 -15.87 4.39
N PRO A 382 -2.71 -14.72 3.75
CA PRO A 382 -2.37 -13.38 4.23
C PRO A 382 -3.16 -12.88 5.44
N TYR A 383 -3.74 -13.81 6.19
CA TYR A 383 -4.50 -13.58 7.41
C TYR A 383 -4.14 -14.60 8.50
N ASP A 384 -3.14 -15.45 8.26
CA ASP A 384 -2.66 -16.49 9.15
C ASP A 384 -1.14 -16.55 9.11
N SER A 385 -0.49 -16.03 10.16
CA SER A 385 0.97 -15.89 10.24
C SER A 385 1.76 -17.21 10.19
N ASP A 386 1.08 -18.35 10.24
CA ASP A 386 1.62 -19.72 10.28
C ASP A 386 0.69 -20.57 9.40
N THR A 387 0.94 -20.51 8.09
CA THR A 387 0.01 -20.97 7.06
C THR A 387 -0.26 -22.47 7.15
N ASP A 388 0.76 -23.27 7.45
CA ASP A 388 0.63 -24.74 7.56
C ASP A 388 0.41 -25.27 8.99
N ASN A 389 0.45 -24.37 9.98
CA ASN A 389 0.15 -24.60 11.40
C ASN A 389 1.13 -25.55 12.09
N ASP A 390 2.42 -25.47 11.76
CA ASP A 390 3.47 -26.30 12.34
C ASP A 390 4.15 -25.69 13.58
N GLY A 391 3.94 -24.38 13.80
CA GLY A 391 4.47 -23.61 14.94
C GLY A 391 5.55 -22.60 14.60
N LEU A 392 5.99 -22.48 13.34
CA LEU A 392 6.82 -21.40 12.81
C LEU A 392 5.95 -20.39 12.05
N SER A 393 6.33 -19.11 12.04
CA SER A 393 5.64 -18.16 11.16
C SER A 393 6.20 -18.18 9.74
N ASP A 394 5.39 -17.81 8.74
CA ASP A 394 5.80 -17.84 7.33
C ASP A 394 7.10 -17.03 7.10
N GLU A 395 7.22 -15.84 7.72
CA GLU A 395 8.46 -15.06 7.71
C GLU A 395 9.67 -15.79 8.34
N GLU A 396 9.47 -16.49 9.46
CA GLU A 396 10.54 -17.19 10.18
C GLU A 396 11.07 -18.35 9.35
N GLU A 397 10.17 -19.08 8.70
CA GLU A 397 10.49 -20.15 7.78
C GLU A 397 11.31 -19.65 6.60
N LEU A 398 10.89 -18.57 5.94
CA LEU A 398 11.59 -18.03 4.78
C LEU A 398 12.97 -17.43 5.12
N ASN A 399 13.05 -16.66 6.22
CA ASN A 399 14.22 -15.83 6.51
C ASN A 399 15.17 -16.40 7.58
N THR A 400 14.69 -17.34 8.40
CA THR A 400 15.49 -17.93 9.49
C THR A 400 15.84 -19.38 9.23
N TYR A 401 14.87 -20.23 8.89
CA TYR A 401 15.06 -21.69 8.82
C TYR A 401 15.27 -22.21 7.39
N GLY A 402 14.71 -21.54 6.39
CA GLY A 402 14.75 -21.93 4.98
C GLY A 402 13.81 -23.08 4.63
N THR A 403 12.73 -23.25 5.41
CA THR A 403 11.64 -24.23 5.20
C THR A 403 10.56 -23.68 4.26
N ASP A 404 9.60 -24.52 3.86
CA ASP A 404 8.47 -24.13 2.99
C ASP A 404 7.23 -23.83 3.85
N PRO A 405 6.76 -22.57 3.91
CA PRO A 405 5.66 -22.17 4.80
C PRO A 405 4.28 -22.73 4.45
N ASN A 406 4.22 -23.60 3.46
CA ASN A 406 3.01 -24.32 3.06
C ASN A 406 3.12 -25.83 3.31
N ASP A 407 4.21 -26.30 3.92
CA ASP A 407 4.51 -27.71 4.15
C ASP A 407 5.11 -27.94 5.54
N TRP A 408 4.24 -28.30 6.49
CA TRP A 408 4.56 -28.52 7.91
C TRP A 408 5.71 -29.50 8.22
N ASP A 409 6.26 -30.20 7.23
CA ASP A 409 7.33 -31.21 7.27
C ASP A 409 8.14 -31.08 5.95
N THR A 410 8.99 -30.06 5.87
CA THR A 410 9.68 -29.64 4.64
C THR A 410 10.56 -30.74 4.06
N ASP A 411 11.22 -31.52 4.92
CA ASP A 411 12.15 -32.55 4.48
C ASP A 411 11.53 -33.95 4.31
N GLY A 412 10.31 -34.14 4.83
CA GLY A 412 9.44 -35.27 4.61
C GLY A 412 9.80 -36.50 5.43
N ASP A 413 10.40 -36.34 6.60
CA ASP A 413 10.80 -37.43 7.48
C ASP A 413 9.73 -37.80 8.53
N GLY A 414 8.69 -36.98 8.66
CA GLY A 414 7.53 -37.20 9.51
C GLY A 414 7.59 -36.47 10.85
N MET A 415 8.61 -35.64 11.08
CA MET A 415 8.65 -34.60 12.11
C MET A 415 8.18 -33.28 11.48
N GLY A 416 7.63 -32.36 12.28
CA GLY A 416 7.23 -31.05 11.76
C GLY A 416 8.32 -30.01 11.98
N ASP A 417 8.50 -29.07 11.06
CA ASP A 417 9.66 -28.17 11.07
C ASP A 417 9.75 -27.37 12.38
N GLY A 418 8.62 -26.86 12.86
CA GLY A 418 8.53 -26.17 14.14
C GLY A 418 8.90 -27.03 15.35
N TRP A 419 8.54 -28.32 15.34
CA TRP A 419 8.95 -29.24 16.41
C TRP A 419 10.44 -29.56 16.34
N GLU A 420 10.98 -29.75 15.14
CA GLU A 420 12.40 -30.00 14.94
C GLU A 420 13.26 -28.85 15.44
N VAL A 421 12.86 -27.61 15.12
CA VAL A 421 13.51 -26.40 15.63
C VAL A 421 13.48 -26.35 17.16
N ASP A 422 12.34 -26.68 17.79
CA ASP A 422 12.17 -26.67 19.24
C ASP A 422 13.04 -27.72 19.95
N GLU A 423 13.17 -28.92 19.36
CA GLU A 423 14.00 -30.03 19.88
C GLU A 423 15.48 -29.95 19.44
N GLY A 424 15.81 -29.02 18.55
CA GLY A 424 17.17 -28.75 18.08
C GLY A 424 17.66 -29.69 16.97
N PHE A 425 16.74 -30.27 16.22
CA PHE A 425 16.95 -30.97 14.95
C PHE A 425 17.06 -29.96 13.79
N ASP A 426 17.43 -30.44 12.59
CA ASP A 426 17.58 -29.60 11.40
C ASP A 426 16.41 -29.90 10.46
N PRO A 427 15.40 -29.01 10.30
CA PRO A 427 14.17 -29.26 9.52
C PRO A 427 14.39 -29.39 8.00
N LEU A 428 15.64 -29.57 7.59
CA LEU A 428 16.09 -29.75 6.22
C LEU A 428 16.96 -31.01 6.06
N ASP A 429 17.17 -31.80 7.12
CA ASP A 429 17.96 -33.04 7.12
C ASP A 429 17.11 -34.26 7.50
N PRO A 430 16.51 -34.96 6.52
CA PRO A 430 15.54 -36.04 6.77
C PRO A 430 16.19 -37.32 7.31
N ALA A 431 17.47 -37.26 7.65
CA ALA A 431 18.24 -38.32 8.24
C ALA A 431 18.16 -38.31 9.77
N ASP A 432 17.85 -37.19 10.40
CA ASP A 432 17.76 -37.13 11.86
C ASP A 432 16.43 -37.70 12.37
N GLY A 433 15.33 -37.74 11.60
CA GLY A 433 14.12 -38.49 11.96
C GLY A 433 14.34 -40.00 12.17
N ASP A 434 15.38 -40.57 11.56
CA ASP A 434 15.81 -41.97 11.70
C ASP A 434 16.80 -42.19 12.88
N ASP A 435 17.31 -41.13 13.51
CA ASP A 435 18.23 -41.22 14.65
C ASP A 435 17.48 -41.59 15.95
N ASP A 436 18.22 -42.20 16.89
CA ASP A 436 17.76 -42.66 18.21
C ASP A 436 18.79 -42.18 19.26
N PRO A 437 18.71 -40.90 19.71
CA PRO A 437 19.76 -40.27 20.50
C PRO A 437 19.95 -40.92 21.88
N ASP A 438 18.88 -41.41 22.49
CA ASP A 438 18.88 -41.97 23.85
C ASP A 438 19.01 -43.51 23.90
N ASN A 439 18.88 -44.16 22.74
CA ASN A 439 19.01 -45.61 22.52
C ASN A 439 17.94 -46.46 23.22
N ASP A 440 16.72 -45.94 23.32
CA ASP A 440 15.59 -46.64 23.92
C ASP A 440 14.82 -47.53 22.92
N GLY A 441 15.04 -47.29 21.63
CA GLY A 441 14.49 -48.04 20.51
C GLY A 441 13.33 -47.38 19.76
N LEU A 442 13.03 -46.11 20.03
CA LEU A 442 12.27 -45.21 19.16
C LEU A 442 13.22 -44.33 18.34
N THR A 443 12.85 -43.99 17.10
CA THR A 443 13.53 -42.91 16.37
C THR A 443 12.90 -41.55 16.69
N ASN A 444 13.59 -40.44 16.43
CA ASN A 444 13.05 -39.09 16.66
C ASN A 444 11.65 -38.90 16.05
N ALA A 445 11.40 -39.41 14.84
CA ALA A 445 10.08 -39.37 14.21
C ALA A 445 9.01 -40.23 14.91
N GLU A 446 9.41 -41.39 15.47
CA GLU A 446 8.52 -42.19 16.31
C GLU A 446 8.23 -41.48 17.64
N GLU A 447 9.20 -40.76 18.19
CA GLU A 447 9.05 -39.99 19.42
C GLU A 447 8.14 -38.78 19.24
N TYR A 448 8.29 -38.02 18.16
CA TYR A 448 7.35 -37.00 17.75
C TYR A 448 5.91 -37.55 17.68
N THR A 449 5.74 -38.72 17.04
CA THR A 449 4.43 -39.39 16.93
C THR A 449 3.85 -39.81 18.29
N HIS A 450 4.71 -40.17 19.24
CA HIS A 450 4.32 -40.66 20.57
C HIS A 450 4.28 -39.58 21.65
N GLY A 451 4.79 -38.37 21.36
CA GLY A 451 4.89 -37.27 22.31
C GLY A 451 5.89 -37.52 23.44
N THR A 452 6.97 -38.26 23.14
CA THR A 452 8.07 -38.58 24.06
C THR A 452 9.25 -37.62 23.84
N ASP A 453 10.18 -37.56 24.79
CA ASP A 453 11.37 -36.69 24.73
C ASP A 453 12.53 -37.42 24.06
N PRO A 454 13.06 -36.94 22.90
CA PRO A 454 14.10 -37.64 22.15
C PRO A 454 15.44 -37.85 22.83
N TYR A 455 15.60 -37.28 24.01
CA TYR A 455 16.79 -37.35 24.83
C TYR A 455 16.52 -38.00 26.20
N ASP A 456 15.31 -38.51 26.47
CA ASP A 456 14.94 -39.19 27.71
C ASP A 456 14.17 -40.51 27.50
N SER A 457 14.89 -41.62 27.69
CA SER A 457 14.42 -43.00 27.47
C SER A 457 13.27 -43.49 28.35
N ASP A 458 12.65 -42.65 29.16
CA ASP A 458 11.58 -42.92 30.14
C ASP A 458 10.89 -41.58 30.45
N THR A 459 10.16 -41.05 29.47
CA THR A 459 9.58 -39.69 29.48
C THR A 459 8.73 -39.44 30.73
N ASP A 460 7.92 -40.42 31.13
CA ASP A 460 7.03 -40.28 32.27
C ASP A 460 7.65 -40.66 33.63
N ASN A 461 8.88 -41.19 33.60
CA ASN A 461 9.69 -41.58 34.74
C ASN A 461 9.05 -42.68 35.62
N ASP A 462 8.30 -43.61 35.02
CA ASP A 462 7.71 -44.77 35.72
C ASP A 462 8.69 -45.95 35.89
N GLY A 463 9.80 -45.94 35.13
CA GLY A 463 10.85 -46.95 35.13
C GLY A 463 10.76 -47.99 34.02
N ILE A 464 9.89 -47.79 33.03
CA ILE A 464 9.80 -48.53 31.76
C ILE A 464 10.24 -47.56 30.65
N SER A 465 10.93 -48.05 29.62
CA SER A 465 11.37 -47.16 28.54
C SER A 465 10.27 -46.94 27.51
N ASP A 466 10.23 -45.77 26.90
CA ASP A 466 9.18 -45.35 25.97
C ASP A 466 9.06 -46.34 24.80
N GLY A 467 10.19 -46.72 24.20
CA GLY A 467 10.26 -47.73 23.14
C GLY A 467 9.81 -49.13 23.59
N TYR A 468 9.93 -49.47 24.87
CA TYR A 468 9.37 -50.72 25.39
C TYR A 468 7.84 -50.62 25.52
N GLU A 469 7.34 -49.48 25.99
CA GLU A 469 5.90 -49.22 26.18
C GLU A 469 5.15 -49.23 24.85
N VAL A 470 5.63 -48.49 23.86
CA VAL A 470 5.10 -48.46 22.50
C VAL A 470 5.02 -49.88 21.91
N ASN A 471 6.10 -50.66 22.03
CA ASN A 471 6.15 -52.04 21.54
C ASN A 471 5.15 -53.00 22.26
N HIS A 472 4.67 -52.64 23.45
CA HIS A 472 3.68 -53.40 24.22
C HIS A 472 2.28 -52.79 24.17
N GLY A 473 2.10 -51.62 23.52
CA GLY A 473 0.86 -50.88 23.42
C GLY A 473 0.44 -50.21 24.73
N TRP A 474 1.40 -49.75 25.52
CA TRP A 474 1.22 -48.88 26.68
C TRP A 474 1.45 -47.42 26.29
N ASP A 475 0.96 -46.50 27.10
CA ASP A 475 1.09 -45.04 26.90
C ASP A 475 2.40 -44.54 27.56
N PRO A 476 3.45 -44.20 26.79
CA PRO A 476 4.76 -43.80 27.31
C PRO A 476 4.77 -42.43 28.01
N THR A 477 3.62 -41.75 28.06
CA THR A 477 3.47 -40.44 28.69
C THR A 477 2.59 -40.48 29.95
N ASP A 478 2.03 -41.65 30.31
CA ASP A 478 1.19 -41.84 31.50
C ASP A 478 1.90 -42.69 32.55
N PRO A 479 2.43 -42.11 33.65
CA PRO A 479 3.22 -42.84 34.66
C PRO A 479 2.39 -43.81 35.53
N TYR A 480 1.15 -44.06 35.12
CA TYR A 480 0.24 -45.04 35.70
C TYR A 480 -0.18 -46.14 34.69
N ASP A 481 0.27 -46.07 33.44
CA ASP A 481 0.19 -47.15 32.45
C ASP A 481 1.56 -47.86 32.36
N PRO A 482 1.63 -49.19 32.23
CA PRO A 482 0.56 -50.16 32.41
C PRO A 482 0.03 -50.17 33.85
N ARG A 483 -1.29 -50.01 33.98
CA ARG A 483 -1.93 -50.15 35.30
C ARG A 483 -1.63 -51.53 35.89
N SER A 484 -0.93 -51.52 37.03
CA SER A 484 -0.69 -52.73 37.83
C SER A 484 -2.02 -53.50 38.00
N PRO A 485 -2.06 -54.80 37.67
CA PRO A 485 -3.29 -55.60 37.75
C PRO A 485 -3.76 -55.91 39.19
N TYR A 486 -3.23 -55.21 40.21
CA TYR A 486 -3.38 -55.51 41.64
C TYR A 486 -3.96 -54.38 42.47
#